data_AF-A0A535ZFB5-F1
#
_entry.id   AF-A0A535ZFB5-F1
#
_cell.length_a   1.000
_cell.length_b   1.000
_cell.length_c   1.000
_cell.angle_alpha   90.00
_cell.angle_beta   90.00
_cell.angle_gamma   90.00
#
_symmetry.space_group_name_H-M   'P 1'
#
loop_
_entity.id
_entity.type
_entity.pdbx_description
1 polymer ?
#
loop_
_entity_poly.entity_id
_entity_poly.type
_entity_poly.pdbx_seq_one_letter_code
_entity_poly.pdbx_strand_id
1 'polypeptide(L)' 'MNDMRRVAAEVVILEQVAPDGKFREGPEERDLLDGTRMVVHKCYFTVEQLQEELGGGEVLMDGPAFAIVRV' A
#
# COMPACT_ATOMS: atom_id res chain seq x y z
N MET A 1 -5.20 1.32 -17.39
CA MET A 1 -5.60 0.87 -16.04
C MET A 1 -6.06 -0.58 -16.12
N ASN A 2 -5.12 -1.53 -16.09
CA ASN A 2 -5.41 -2.97 -16.00
C ASN A 2 -4.44 -3.65 -15.02
N ASP A 3 -3.80 -2.86 -14.17
CA ASP A 3 -2.62 -3.27 -13.40
C ASP A 3 -2.99 -3.78 -11.99
N MET A 4 -4.28 -3.82 -11.67
CA MET A 4 -4.79 -4.35 -10.41
C MET A 4 -5.79 -5.47 -10.70
N ARG A 5 -5.39 -6.71 -10.40
CA ARG A 5 -6.27 -7.88 -10.36
C ARG A 5 -6.36 -8.36 -8.93
N ARG A 6 -7.58 -8.49 -8.40
CA ARG A 6 -7.82 -9.12 -7.09
C ARG A 6 -7.46 -10.60 -7.20
N VAL A 7 -6.41 -11.01 -6.52
CA VAL A 7 -5.90 -12.41 -6.51
C VAL A 7 -6.31 -13.20 -5.27
N ALA A 8 -6.95 -12.57 -4.28
CA ALA A 8 -7.35 -13.19 -3.02
C ALA A 8 -8.78 -12.78 -2.60
N ALA A 9 -9.44 -13.67 -1.84
CA ALA A 9 -10.78 -13.44 -1.31
C ALA A 9 -10.82 -12.29 -0.26
N GLU A 10 -9.70 -12.04 0.42
CA GLU A 10 -9.52 -10.97 1.40
C GLU A 10 -8.18 -10.27 1.11
N VAL A 11 -8.14 -8.94 1.23
CA VAL A 11 -6.93 -8.13 1.07
C VAL A 11 -6.73 -7.32 2.34
N VAL A 12 -5.63 -7.57 3.03
CA VAL A 12 -5.19 -6.76 4.18
C VAL A 12 -3.98 -5.96 3.72
N ILE A 13 -4.14 -4.64 3.57
CA ILE A 13 -3.04 -3.74 3.24
C ILE A 13 -2.43 -3.26 4.56
N LEU A 14 -1.15 -3.60 4.75
CA LEU A 14 -0.32 -3.06 5.83
C LEU A 14 0.62 -2.04 5.20
N GLU A 15 0.31 -0.75 5.37
CA GLU A 15 1.18 0.32 4.91
C GLU A 15 1.87 0.99 6.09
N GLN A 16 3.14 1.35 5.93
CA GLN A 16 3.86 2.11 6.93
C GLN A 16 3.41 3.59 6.87
N VAL A 17 2.61 4.02 7.85
CA VAL A 17 2.44 5.44 8.14
C VAL A 17 3.78 5.94 8.62
N ALA A 18 4.40 6.93 7.96
CA ALA A 18 5.77 7.30 8.27
C ALA A 18 5.91 7.90 9.70
N PRO A 19 6.57 7.22 10.67
CA PRO A 19 6.73 7.74 12.03
C PRO A 19 8.12 8.39 12.26
N ASP A 20 9.05 8.21 11.32
CA ASP A 20 10.48 8.58 11.40
C ASP A 20 10.89 9.66 10.39
N GLY A 21 9.93 10.12 9.58
CA GLY A 21 10.06 11.22 8.64
C GLY A 21 10.76 10.91 7.32
N LYS A 22 11.05 9.64 6.95
CA LYS A 22 11.66 9.34 5.63
C LYS A 22 11.07 8.14 4.89
N PHE A 23 9.76 8.19 4.68
CA PHE A 23 9.17 7.56 3.49
C PHE A 23 9.46 8.44 2.26
N ARG A 24 9.78 7.83 1.11
CA ARG A 24 9.89 8.54 -0.17
C ARG A 24 8.92 7.93 -1.14
N GLU A 25 7.93 8.73 -1.52
CA GLU A 25 7.07 8.43 -2.64
C GLU A 25 7.89 8.39 -3.94
N GLY A 26 7.46 7.53 -4.85
CA GLY A 26 8.02 7.47 -6.19
C GLY A 26 8.43 6.06 -6.62
N PRO A 27 8.90 5.96 -7.88
CA PRO A 27 9.37 4.70 -8.43
C PRO A 27 10.66 4.25 -7.75
N GLU A 28 10.71 2.99 -7.36
CA GLU A 28 11.89 2.29 -6.89
C GLU A 28 12.13 1.06 -7.77
N GLU A 29 13.29 0.98 -8.40
CA GLU A 29 13.68 -0.22 -9.14
C GLU A 29 14.12 -1.31 -8.16
N ARG A 30 13.61 -2.53 -8.38
CA ARG A 30 13.98 -3.72 -7.61
C ARG A 30 14.28 -4.90 -8.52
N ASP A 31 15.35 -5.61 -8.20
CA ASP A 31 15.60 -6.95 -8.71
C ASP A 31 14.79 -7.96 -7.86
N LEU A 32 14.06 -8.85 -8.52
CA LEU A 32 13.30 -9.93 -7.90
C LEU A 32 14.15 -11.20 -7.77
N LEU A 33 13.74 -12.12 -6.90
CA LEU A 33 14.47 -13.37 -6.64
C LEU A 33 14.60 -14.28 -7.87
N ASP A 34 13.74 -14.10 -8.87
CA ASP A 34 13.80 -14.80 -10.15
C ASP A 34 14.73 -14.12 -11.18
N GLY A 35 15.41 -13.03 -10.79
CA GLY A 35 16.32 -12.27 -11.63
C GLY A 35 15.66 -11.24 -12.54
N THR A 36 14.33 -11.08 -12.48
CA THR A 36 13.61 -10.04 -13.22
C THR A 36 13.67 -8.69 -12.51
N ARG A 37 13.43 -7.60 -13.24
CA ARG A 37 13.37 -6.22 -12.69
C ARG A 37 11.95 -5.70 -12.68
N MET A 38 11.59 -5.02 -11.60
CA MET A 38 10.31 -4.37 -11.45
C MET A 38 10.48 -2.96 -10.91
N VAL A 39 9.67 -2.02 -11.42
CA VAL A 39 9.51 -0.69 -10.84
C VAL A 39 8.35 -0.75 -9.85
N VAL A 40 8.62 -0.54 -8.57
CA VAL A 40 7.61 -0.41 -7.53
C VAL A 40 7.31 1.06 -7.33
N HIS A 41 6.06 1.48 -7.54
CA HIS A 41 5.63 2.83 -7.22
C HIS A 41 5.18 2.88 -5.76
N LYS A 42 5.95 3.57 -4.91
CA LYS A 42 5.60 3.78 -3.51
C LYS A 42 4.78 5.05 -3.37
N CYS A 43 3.65 4.97 -2.68
CA CYS A 43 2.77 6.09 -2.37
C CYS A 43 2.42 6.04 -0.89
N TYR A 44 2.41 7.20 -0.21
CA TYR A 44 1.92 7.28 1.15
C TYR A 44 0.39 7.40 1.10
N PHE A 45 -0.27 6.75 2.04
CA PHE A 45 -1.71 6.88 2.22
C PHE A 45 -1.99 7.24 3.67
N THR A 46 -2.80 8.29 3.88
CA THR A 46 -3.61 8.37 5.09
C THR A 46 -4.70 7.30 5.04
N VAL A 47 -5.30 6.98 6.19
CA VAL A 47 -6.37 5.97 6.24
C VAL A 47 -7.56 6.36 5.35
N GLU A 48 -7.87 7.65 5.22
CA GLU A 48 -8.94 8.16 4.36
C GLU A 48 -8.60 7.99 2.88
N GLN A 49 -7.37 8.32 2.48
CA GLN A 49 -6.91 8.11 1.10
C GLN A 49 -6.92 6.63 0.74
N LEU A 50 -6.55 5.76 1.69
CA LEU A 50 -6.60 4.31 1.50
C LEU A 50 -8.05 3.83 1.33
N GLN A 51 -9.00 4.33 2.12
CA GLN A 51 -10.42 4.01 1.95
C GLN A 51 -10.96 4.50 0.60
N GLU A 52 -10.56 5.68 0.14
CA GLU A 52 -10.97 6.22 -1.16
C GLU A 52 -10.46 5.34 -2.32
N GLU A 53 -9.18 4.97 -2.30
CA GLU A 53 -8.56 4.11 -3.32
C GLU A 53 -9.21 2.72 -3.37
N LEU A 54 -9.59 2.20 -2.21
CA LEU A 54 -10.25 0.90 -2.10
C LEU A 54 -11.76 0.94 -2.39
N GLY A 55 -12.36 2.12 -2.55
CA GLY A 55 -13.80 2.30 -2.74
C GLY A 55 -14.62 2.04 -1.47
N GLY A 56 -14.01 2.13 -0.30
CA GLY A 56 -14.60 1.88 1.02
C GLY A 56 -13.78 0.91 1.86
N GLY A 57 -14.36 0.44 2.97
CA GLY A 57 -13.75 -0.54 3.87
C GLY A 57 -13.82 -0.15 5.34
N GLU A 58 -13.65 -1.13 6.21
CA GLU A 58 -13.61 -0.92 7.67
C GLU A 58 -12.19 -0.61 8.11
N VAL A 59 -12.00 0.54 8.76
CA VAL A 59 -10.73 0.88 9.41
C VAL A 59 -10.57 0.01 10.65
N LEU A 60 -9.59 -0.88 10.64
CA LEU A 60 -9.23 -1.71 11.78
C LEU A 60 -8.16 -1.06 12.66
N MET A 61 -7.31 -0.21 12.06
CA MET A 61 -6.26 0.53 12.76
C MET A 61 -5.91 1.81 12.01
N ASP A 62 -5.72 2.88 12.75
CA ASP A 62 -5.10 4.14 12.30
C ASP A 62 -4.04 4.53 13.34
N GLY A 63 -2.80 4.14 13.07
CA GLY A 63 -1.66 4.29 13.96
C GLY A 63 -0.58 5.17 13.36
N PRO A 64 0.33 5.69 14.19
CA PRO A 64 1.41 6.59 13.74
C PRO A 64 2.39 5.92 12.77
N ALA A 65 2.39 4.58 12.76
CA ALA A 65 3.27 3.75 11.96
C ALA A 65 2.55 2.90 10.92
N PHE A 66 1.25 2.63 11.10
CA PHE A 66 0.49 1.73 10.22
C PHE A 66 -0.98 2.09 10.16
N ALA A 67 -1.57 1.95 8.98
CA ALA A 67 -3.01 1.97 8.77
C ALA A 67 -3.47 0.62 8.21
N ILE A 68 -4.64 0.14 8.65
CA ILE A 68 -5.21 -1.14 8.24
C ILE A 68 -6.67 -0.94 7.88
N VAL A 69 -7.02 -1.24 6.63
CA VAL A 69 -8.41 -1.24 6.12
C VAL A 69 -8.76 -2.64 5.64
N ARG A 70 -9.95 -3.11 6.00
CA ARG A 70 -10.53 -4.38 5.54
C ARG A 70 -11.62 -4.14 4.51
N VAL A 71 -11.54 -4.83 3.37
CA VAL A 71 -12.47 -4.78 2.23
C VAL A 71 -12.91 -6.15 1.74
#